data_AF-A0A1L0DFD5-F1
#
_entry.id   AF-A0A1L0DFD5-F1
#
_cell.length_a   1.000
_cell.length_b   1.000
_cell.length_c   1.000
_cell.angle_alpha   90.00
_cell.angle_beta   90.00
_cell.angle_gamma   90.00
#
_symmetry.space_group_name_H-M   'P 1'
#
loop_
_entity.id
_entity.type
_entity.pdbx_description
1 polymer ?
#
loop_
_entity_poly.entity_id
_entity_poly.type
_entity_poly.pdbx_seq_one_letter_code
_entity_poly.pdbx_strand_id
1 'polypeptide(L)'
;MEFSILNGTDEFPYPLTITRNAFADNADFDPDTFLYTNHRFTSLDSLISDLTTLSKTLNQDLLDLVNEEYSKFIQLGMSIDGCLEQINNISLDVGKFNGLLDQSLEDFTNSSAVSEKALNHKKRLNLLKNRVKLVMLLHEQCSSFETLLGLDVGNVKPEHLMAKLSTLATLYLSVTKIHAILTESPDVEQSVFFEKVVKTKVVSLKFEFKLYLDELFSIAKSDSNAYGALTLRLLHVYRVTGHSSDLLALLHKRT
;
A
#
# COMPACT_ATOMS: atom_id res chain seq x y z
N MET A 1 -83.26 38.62 -38.05
CA MET A 1 -83.07 39.72 -37.09
C MET A 1 -83.70 40.96 -37.69
N GLU A 2 -84.62 41.59 -36.97
CA GLU A 2 -85.30 42.82 -37.37
C GLU A 2 -84.29 43.96 -37.48
N PHE A 3 -84.27 44.61 -38.64
CA PHE A 3 -83.41 45.75 -38.93
C PHE A 3 -84.03 47.04 -38.37
N SER A 4 -83.57 47.45 -37.20
CA SER A 4 -83.92 48.75 -36.61
C SER A 4 -82.97 49.84 -37.14
N ILE A 5 -83.16 50.29 -38.38
CA ILE A 5 -82.32 51.33 -39.03
C ILE A 5 -82.98 52.72 -38.99
N LEU A 6 -83.93 52.95 -38.09
CA LEU A 6 -84.73 54.17 -38.05
C LEU A 6 -84.88 54.77 -36.65
N ASN A 7 -83.94 54.48 -35.74
CA ASN A 7 -83.74 55.26 -34.53
C ASN A 7 -82.39 55.96 -34.63
N GLY A 8 -82.40 57.25 -34.94
CA GLY A 8 -81.22 58.09 -35.19
C GLY A 8 -80.35 58.33 -33.95
N THR A 9 -79.74 57.27 -33.42
CA THR A 9 -78.79 57.30 -32.30
C THR A 9 -77.43 56.68 -32.65
N ASP A 10 -77.14 56.42 -33.92
CA ASP A 10 -75.84 55.89 -34.34
C ASP A 10 -74.79 57.02 -34.36
N GLU A 11 -74.00 57.08 -33.30
CA GLU A 11 -72.72 57.81 -33.25
C GLU A 11 -71.86 57.32 -34.44
N PHE A 12 -71.39 58.24 -35.29
CA PHE A 12 -70.49 57.87 -36.39
C PHE A 12 -69.24 57.22 -35.79
N PRO A 13 -69.00 55.92 -36.01
CA PRO A 13 -67.85 55.25 -35.45
C PRO A 13 -66.60 55.78 -36.13
N TYR A 14 -65.58 56.13 -35.34
CA TYR A 14 -64.29 56.53 -35.88
C TYR A 14 -63.71 55.38 -36.72
N PRO A 15 -63.05 55.69 -37.85
CA PRO A 15 -62.44 54.66 -38.69
C PRO A 15 -61.39 53.88 -37.88
N LEU A 16 -61.64 52.59 -37.72
CA LEU A 16 -60.71 51.65 -37.11
C LEU A 16 -59.56 51.39 -38.09
N THR A 17 -58.33 51.45 -37.61
CA THR A 17 -57.14 51.06 -38.40
C THR A 17 -57.06 49.55 -38.52
N ILE A 18 -56.79 49.03 -39.72
CA ILE A 18 -56.61 47.59 -39.92
C ILE A 18 -55.31 47.15 -39.22
N THR A 19 -55.41 46.15 -38.33
CA THR A 19 -54.26 45.57 -37.63
C THR A 19 -54.10 44.09 -37.96
N ARG A 20 -52.90 43.53 -37.76
CA ARG A 20 -52.59 42.11 -38.01
C ARG A 20 -53.55 41.15 -37.31
N ASN A 21 -53.99 41.48 -36.10
CA ASN A 21 -54.89 40.66 -35.30
C ASN A 21 -56.29 40.52 -35.94
N ALA A 22 -56.68 41.44 -36.83
CA ALA A 22 -57.94 41.34 -37.56
C ALA A 22 -58.03 40.11 -38.49
N PHE A 23 -56.88 39.51 -38.83
CA PHE A 23 -56.78 38.36 -39.72
C PHE A 23 -56.25 37.09 -39.04
N ALA A 24 -55.73 37.19 -37.81
CA ALA A 24 -54.97 36.12 -37.16
C ALA A 24 -55.83 34.98 -36.60
N ASP A 25 -57.09 35.27 -36.24
CA ASP A 25 -57.92 34.37 -35.42
C ASP A 25 -59.09 33.68 -36.16
N ASN A 26 -59.25 33.90 -37.47
CA ASN A 26 -60.38 33.36 -38.24
C ASN A 26 -59.93 32.44 -39.38
N ALA A 27 -60.23 31.14 -39.24
CA ALA A 27 -59.99 30.13 -40.29
C ALA A 27 -60.87 30.33 -41.54
N ASP A 28 -62.09 30.85 -41.36
CA ASP A 28 -63.05 31.17 -42.42
C ASP A 28 -63.22 32.68 -42.56
N PHE A 29 -62.12 33.39 -42.81
CA PHE A 29 -62.16 34.84 -42.99
C PHE A 29 -63.02 35.22 -44.21
N ASP A 30 -64.12 35.93 -43.97
CA ASP A 30 -64.96 36.50 -45.02
C ASP A 30 -64.70 38.02 -45.16
N PRO A 31 -64.11 38.47 -46.29
CA PRO A 31 -63.83 39.87 -46.54
C PRO A 31 -65.09 40.73 -46.50
N ASP A 32 -66.22 40.23 -46.99
CA ASP A 32 -67.44 41.01 -47.14
C ASP A 32 -68.05 41.33 -45.76
N THR A 33 -68.14 40.32 -44.90
CA THR A 33 -68.60 40.49 -43.50
C THR A 33 -67.62 41.35 -42.68
N PHE A 34 -66.31 41.21 -42.90
CA PHE A 34 -65.29 42.01 -42.22
C PHE A 34 -65.38 43.50 -42.56
N LEU A 35 -65.49 43.83 -43.86
CA LEU A 35 -65.61 45.20 -44.35
C LEU A 35 -66.95 45.83 -43.92
N TYR A 36 -68.04 45.07 -43.99
CA TYR A 36 -69.37 45.55 -43.60
C TYR A 36 -69.46 45.89 -42.11
N THR A 37 -68.82 45.09 -41.25
CA THR A 37 -68.93 45.24 -39.80
C THR A 37 -68.02 46.34 -39.25
N ASN A 38 -66.79 46.45 -39.75
CA ASN A 38 -65.75 47.29 -39.12
C ASN A 38 -65.31 48.50 -39.97
N HIS A 39 -65.57 48.50 -41.29
CA HIS A 39 -65.01 49.50 -42.22
C HIS A 39 -66.04 50.10 -43.20
N ARG A 40 -67.34 49.95 -42.93
CA ARG A 40 -68.45 50.44 -43.78
C ARG A 40 -68.41 51.94 -44.07
N PHE A 41 -67.82 52.74 -43.19
CA PHE A 41 -67.74 54.21 -43.29
C PHE A 41 -66.31 54.72 -43.56
N THR A 42 -65.34 53.82 -43.80
CA THR A 42 -63.95 54.18 -44.09
C THR A 42 -63.80 54.53 -45.57
N SER A 43 -62.96 55.53 -45.90
CA SER A 43 -62.67 55.84 -47.30
C SER A 43 -61.86 54.71 -47.94
N LEU A 44 -62.15 54.42 -49.21
CA LEU A 44 -61.49 53.35 -49.95
C LEU A 44 -59.98 53.57 -50.05
N ASP A 45 -59.54 54.83 -50.22
CA ASP A 45 -58.11 55.18 -50.28
C ASP A 45 -57.38 54.89 -48.96
N SER A 46 -58.03 55.16 -47.81
CA SER A 46 -57.47 54.84 -46.50
C SER A 46 -57.37 53.34 -46.27
N LEU A 47 -58.39 52.59 -46.69
CA LEU A 47 -58.41 51.14 -46.58
C LEU A 47 -57.31 50.49 -47.44
N ILE A 48 -57.13 50.96 -48.68
CA ILE A 48 -56.08 50.49 -49.58
C ILE A 48 -54.70 50.82 -49.01
N SER A 49 -54.52 52.03 -48.49
CA SER A 49 -53.26 52.45 -47.86
C SER A 49 -52.91 51.59 -46.65
N ASP A 50 -53.88 51.34 -45.76
CA ASP A 50 -53.69 50.55 -44.55
C ASP A 50 -53.37 49.08 -44.88
N LEU A 51 -54.11 48.48 -45.83
CA LEU A 51 -53.89 47.10 -46.26
C LEU A 51 -52.53 46.93 -46.97
N THR A 52 -52.14 47.91 -47.79
CA THR A 52 -50.84 47.90 -48.48
C THR A 52 -49.69 48.05 -47.48
N THR A 53 -49.85 48.92 -46.48
CA THR A 53 -48.87 49.11 -45.40
C THR A 53 -48.75 47.83 -44.57
N LEU A 54 -49.87 47.22 -44.18
CA LEU A 54 -49.90 45.97 -43.42
C LEU A 54 -49.22 44.82 -44.19
N SER A 55 -49.52 44.68 -45.49
CA SER A 55 -48.88 43.67 -46.36
C SER A 55 -47.37 43.87 -46.45
N LYS A 56 -46.91 45.11 -46.58
CA LYS A 56 -45.48 45.43 -46.61
C LYS A 56 -44.80 45.08 -45.29
N THR A 57 -45.41 45.45 -44.16
CA THR A 57 -44.89 45.10 -42.83
C THR A 57 -44.85 43.59 -42.62
N LEU A 58 -45.90 42.87 -43.02
CA LEU A 58 -45.95 41.41 -42.84
C LEU A 58 -44.90 40.68 -43.68
N ASN A 59 -44.64 41.16 -44.90
CA ASN A 59 -43.56 40.64 -45.75
C ASN A 59 -42.17 40.91 -45.14
N GLN A 60 -41.99 42.08 -44.54
CA GLN A 60 -40.74 42.42 -43.85
C GLN A 60 -40.55 41.57 -42.59
N ASP A 61 -41.59 41.44 -41.75
CA ASP A 61 -41.59 40.57 -40.56
C ASP A 61 -41.27 39.11 -40.92
N LEU A 62 -41.82 38.62 -42.03
CA LEU A 62 -41.57 37.25 -42.50
C LEU A 62 -40.11 37.08 -42.97
N LEU A 63 -39.58 38.05 -43.70
CA LEU A 63 -38.17 38.08 -44.09
C LEU A 63 -37.25 38.11 -42.87
N ASP A 64 -37.57 38.96 -41.89
CA ASP A 64 -36.78 39.11 -40.68
C ASP A 64 -36.83 37.86 -39.82
N LEU A 65 -38.00 37.23 -39.67
CA LEU A 65 -38.15 35.95 -38.97
C LEU A 65 -37.36 34.83 -39.65
N VAL A 66 -37.47 34.70 -40.98
CA VAL A 66 -36.74 33.68 -41.73
C VAL A 66 -35.23 33.91 -41.63
N ASN A 67 -34.78 35.16 -41.76
CA ASN A 67 -33.36 35.49 -41.65
C ASN A 67 -32.81 35.24 -40.23
N GLU A 68 -33.57 35.58 -39.20
CA GLU A 68 -33.19 35.36 -37.80
C GLU A 68 -33.13 33.86 -37.47
N GLU A 69 -34.14 33.08 -37.87
CA GLU A 69 -34.14 31.64 -37.65
C GLU A 69 -33.05 30.93 -38.47
N TYR A 70 -32.80 31.36 -39.71
CA TYR A 70 -31.72 30.81 -40.53
C TYR A 70 -30.35 31.10 -39.90
N SER A 71 -30.13 32.32 -39.40
CA SER A 71 -28.88 32.68 -38.72
C SER A 71 -28.66 31.85 -37.45
N LYS A 72 -29.71 31.65 -36.64
CA LYS A 72 -29.68 30.78 -35.45
C LYS A 72 -29.39 29.31 -35.83
N PHE A 73 -30.00 28.81 -36.90
CA PHE A 73 -29.77 27.44 -37.37
C PHE A 73 -28.33 27.23 -37.84
N ILE A 74 -27.76 28.19 -38.58
CA ILE A 74 -26.36 28.14 -39.02
C ILE A 74 -25.42 28.21 -37.81
N GLN A 75 -25.65 29.11 -36.84
CA GLN A 75 -24.85 29.17 -35.61
C GLN A 75 -24.90 27.88 -34.80
N LEU A 76 -26.07 27.23 -34.74
CA LEU A 76 -26.22 25.94 -34.06
C LEU A 76 -25.43 24.84 -34.79
N GLY A 77 -25.51 24.78 -36.12
CA GLY A 77 -24.73 23.84 -36.93
C GLY A 77 -23.22 24.03 -36.73
N MET A 78 -22.74 25.27 -36.73
CA MET A 78 -21.33 25.58 -36.46
C MET A 78 -20.89 25.19 -35.04
N SER A 79 -21.76 25.37 -34.04
CA SER A 79 -21.46 24.99 -32.66
C SER A 79 -21.43 23.47 -32.46
N ILE A 80 -22.31 22.74 -33.14
CA ILE A 80 -22.35 21.27 -33.11
C ILE A 80 -21.09 20.67 -33.75
N ASP A 81 -20.65 21.24 -34.88
CA ASP A 81 -19.44 20.79 -35.58
C ASP A 81 -18.18 20.94 -34.70
N GLY A 82 -18.03 22.08 -34.03
CA GLY A 82 -16.94 22.29 -33.05
C GLY A 82 -17.05 21.40 -31.81
N CYS A 83 -18.26 21.01 -31.39
CA CYS A 83 -18.48 20.13 -30.25
C CYS A 83 -18.02 18.68 -30.54
N LEU A 84 -18.21 18.20 -31.76
CA LEU A 84 -17.73 16.86 -32.17
C LEU A 84 -16.21 16.73 -32.05
N GLU A 85 -15.46 17.75 -32.44
CA GLU A 85 -14.01 17.76 -32.32
C GLU A 85 -13.57 17.76 -30.84
N GLN A 86 -14.23 18.56 -29.99
CA GLN A 86 -13.96 18.58 -28.55
C GLN A 86 -14.25 17.23 -27.89
N ILE A 87 -15.36 16.58 -28.23
CA ILE A 87 -15.71 15.25 -27.73
C ILE A 87 -14.65 14.22 -28.15
N ASN A 88 -14.20 14.28 -29.41
CA ASN A 88 -13.17 13.38 -29.90
C ASN A 88 -11.83 13.58 -29.17
N ASN A 89 -11.43 14.84 -28.93
CA ASN A 89 -10.22 15.16 -28.17
C ASN A 89 -10.28 14.64 -26.74
N ILE A 90 -11.41 14.84 -26.04
CA ILE A 90 -11.64 14.29 -24.70
C ILE A 90 -11.56 12.76 -24.72
N SER A 91 -12.18 12.12 -25.71
CA SER A 91 -12.14 10.65 -25.84
C SER A 91 -10.72 10.13 -26.04
N LEU A 92 -9.91 10.82 -26.86
CA LEU A 92 -8.51 10.46 -27.06
C LEU A 92 -7.68 10.64 -25.79
N ASP A 93 -7.89 11.73 -25.05
CA ASP A 93 -7.15 12.01 -23.82
C ASP A 93 -7.52 11.05 -22.69
N VAL A 94 -8.80 10.69 -22.55
CA VAL A 94 -9.25 9.64 -21.64
C VAL A 94 -8.63 8.29 -22.02
N GLY A 95 -8.57 7.97 -23.33
CA GLY A 95 -7.91 6.76 -23.82
C GLY A 95 -6.43 6.71 -23.46
N LYS A 96 -5.69 7.81 -23.67
CA LYS A 96 -4.28 7.92 -23.26
C LYS A 96 -4.12 7.79 -21.76
N PHE A 97 -5.01 8.43 -20.98
CA PHE A 97 -4.97 8.37 -19.53
C PHE A 97 -5.19 6.95 -19.01
N ASN A 98 -6.15 6.21 -19.56
CA ASN A 98 -6.35 4.79 -19.22
C ASN A 98 -5.09 3.96 -19.54
N GLY A 99 -4.48 4.14 -20.71
CA GLY A 99 -3.24 3.45 -21.06
C GLY A 99 -2.07 3.77 -20.11
N LEU A 100 -1.94 5.03 -19.68
CA LEU A 100 -0.96 5.43 -18.67
C LEU A 100 -1.24 4.81 -17.30
N LEU A 101 -2.52 4.68 -16.94
CA LEU A 101 -2.95 4.11 -15.68
C LEU A 101 -2.67 2.60 -15.63
N ASP A 102 -2.93 1.89 -16.73
CA ASP A 102 -2.59 0.48 -16.88
C ASP A 102 -1.08 0.25 -16.79
N GLN A 103 -0.28 1.06 -17.50
CA GLN A 103 1.18 0.99 -17.43
C GLN A 103 1.69 1.28 -16.01
N SER A 104 1.15 2.31 -15.35
CA SER A 104 1.55 2.65 -13.98
C SER A 104 1.19 1.54 -12.99
N LEU A 105 0.09 0.83 -13.21
CA LEU A 105 -0.31 -0.30 -12.37
C LEU A 105 0.64 -1.48 -12.59
N GLU A 106 1.00 -1.77 -13.84
CA GLU A 106 2.03 -2.77 -14.16
C GLU A 106 3.38 -2.42 -13.51
N ASP A 107 3.84 -1.17 -13.63
CA ASP A 107 5.08 -0.72 -13.02
C ASP A 107 5.04 -0.84 -11.49
N PHE A 108 3.91 -0.52 -10.86
CA PHE A 108 3.73 -0.65 -9.42
C PHE A 108 3.74 -2.11 -8.96
N THR A 109 3.09 -3.01 -9.70
CA THR A 109 3.10 -4.44 -9.41
C THR A 109 4.50 -5.04 -9.56
N ASN A 110 5.23 -4.67 -10.61
CA ASN A 110 6.62 -5.05 -10.83
C ASN A 110 7.52 -4.54 -9.71
N SER A 111 7.40 -3.26 -9.34
CA SER A 111 8.14 -2.64 -8.24
C SER A 111 7.85 -3.34 -6.90
N SER A 112 6.58 -3.66 -6.63
CA SER A 112 6.17 -4.38 -5.42
C SER A 112 6.78 -5.78 -5.37
N ALA A 113 6.76 -6.52 -6.49
CA ALA A 113 7.38 -7.84 -6.60
C ALA A 113 8.90 -7.79 -6.39
N VAL A 114 9.59 -6.78 -6.93
CA VAL A 114 11.03 -6.58 -6.71
C VAL A 114 11.31 -6.25 -5.24
N SER A 115 10.51 -5.38 -4.64
CA SER A 115 10.64 -5.00 -3.23
C SER A 115 10.43 -6.20 -2.30
N GLU A 116 9.46 -7.06 -2.61
CA GLU A 116 9.21 -8.29 -1.85
C GLU A 116 10.37 -9.29 -1.97
N LYS A 117 10.92 -9.49 -3.18
CA LYS A 117 12.12 -10.30 -3.39
C LYS A 117 13.31 -9.75 -2.60
N ALA A 118 13.53 -8.44 -2.63
CA ALA A 118 14.59 -7.79 -1.87
C ALA A 118 14.41 -7.93 -0.36
N LEU A 119 13.17 -7.80 0.14
CA LEU A 119 12.85 -7.98 1.56
C LEU A 119 13.11 -9.42 2.01
N ASN A 120 12.70 -10.41 1.22
CA ASN A 120 12.95 -11.81 1.52
C ASN A 120 14.45 -12.13 1.50
N HIS A 121 15.21 -11.57 0.55
CA HIS A 121 16.66 -11.68 0.53
C HIS A 121 17.30 -11.04 1.78
N LYS A 122 16.83 -9.85 2.20
CA LYS A 122 17.29 -9.17 3.42
C LYS A 122 17.01 -10.00 4.68
N LYS A 123 15.82 -10.61 4.78
CA LYS A 123 15.47 -11.51 5.90
C LYS A 123 16.45 -12.69 5.96
N ARG A 124 16.71 -13.35 4.82
CA ARG A 124 17.67 -14.46 4.72
C ARG A 124 19.08 -14.05 5.14
N LEU A 125 19.57 -12.90 4.66
CA LEU A 125 20.87 -12.37 5.04
C LEU A 125 20.97 -12.06 6.53
N ASN A 126 19.90 -11.55 7.15
CA ASN A 126 19.89 -11.26 8.58
C ASN A 126 19.98 -12.53 9.43
N LEU A 127 19.26 -13.59 9.04
CA LEU A 127 19.38 -14.91 9.67
C LEU A 127 20.82 -15.44 9.58
N LEU A 128 21.44 -15.37 8.39
CA LEU A 128 22.82 -15.80 8.19
C LEU A 128 23.80 -14.95 9.03
N LYS A 129 23.63 -13.63 9.06
CA LYS A 129 24.44 -12.71 9.87
C LYS A 129 24.37 -13.06 11.36
N ASN A 130 23.19 -13.34 11.88
CA ASN A 130 23.01 -13.72 13.28
C ASN A 130 23.70 -15.06 13.57
N ARG A 131 23.62 -16.03 12.65
CA ARG A 131 24.36 -17.30 12.79
C ARG A 131 25.87 -17.11 12.82
N VAL A 132 26.42 -16.33 11.89
CA VAL A 132 27.86 -16.04 11.86
C VAL A 132 28.31 -15.38 13.17
N LYS A 133 27.54 -14.41 13.69
CA LYS A 133 27.82 -13.80 14.99
C LYS A 133 27.82 -14.81 16.14
N LEU A 134 26.88 -15.74 16.16
CA LEU A 134 26.83 -16.80 17.18
C LEU A 134 28.01 -17.77 17.07
N VAL A 135 28.43 -18.12 15.84
CA VAL A 135 29.63 -18.96 15.61
C VAL A 135 30.91 -18.22 16.01
N MET A 136 31.02 -16.93 15.71
CA MET A 136 32.14 -16.10 16.15
C MET A 136 32.20 -16.02 17.67
N LEU A 137 31.05 -15.77 18.33
CA LEU A 137 30.96 -15.78 19.78
C LEU A 137 31.38 -17.13 20.34
N LEU A 138 30.88 -18.24 19.78
CA LEU A 138 31.27 -19.59 20.19
C LEU A 138 32.79 -19.79 20.09
N HIS A 139 33.41 -19.35 18.99
CA HIS A 139 34.85 -19.43 18.80
C HIS A 139 35.62 -18.62 19.85
N GLU A 140 35.19 -17.40 20.16
CA GLU A 140 35.80 -16.56 21.20
C GLU A 140 35.68 -17.21 22.59
N GLN A 141 34.53 -17.81 22.91
CA GLN A 141 34.33 -18.53 24.17
C GLN A 141 35.20 -19.79 24.23
N CYS A 142 35.32 -20.55 23.13
CA CYS A 142 36.21 -21.73 23.06
C CYS A 142 37.69 -21.35 23.17
N SER A 143 38.11 -20.26 22.51
CA SER A 143 39.50 -19.78 22.58
C SER A 143 39.83 -19.25 23.98
N SER A 144 38.92 -18.52 24.61
CA SER A 144 39.05 -18.09 26.00
C SER A 144 39.12 -19.29 26.96
N PHE A 145 38.39 -20.36 26.64
CA PHE A 145 38.41 -21.60 27.43
C PHE A 145 39.75 -22.32 27.31
N GLU A 146 40.27 -22.46 26.09
CA GLU A 146 41.56 -23.08 25.81
C GLU A 146 42.74 -22.30 26.42
N THR A 147 42.73 -20.97 26.30
CA THR A 147 43.76 -20.12 26.93
C THR A 147 43.72 -20.22 28.45
N LEU A 148 42.53 -20.20 29.05
CA LEU A 148 42.37 -20.38 30.50
C LEU A 148 42.77 -21.79 30.94
N LEU A 149 42.47 -22.82 30.14
CA LEU A 149 42.85 -24.19 30.43
C LEU A 149 44.37 -24.38 30.41
N GLY A 150 45.04 -23.81 29.41
CA GLY A 150 46.50 -23.86 29.23
C GLY A 150 47.33 -23.07 30.25
N LEU A 151 46.71 -22.25 31.10
CA LEU A 151 47.40 -21.63 32.24
C LEU A 151 47.68 -22.69 33.31
N ASP A 152 48.95 -22.88 33.66
CA ASP A 152 49.44 -23.98 34.49
C ASP A 152 48.65 -24.23 35.79
N VAL A 153 48.33 -25.50 36.04
CA VAL A 153 47.69 -26.00 37.28
C VAL A 153 48.72 -26.16 38.40
N GLY A 154 50.01 -26.22 38.05
CA GLY A 154 51.09 -26.70 38.91
C GLY A 154 51.57 -25.80 40.05
N ASN A 155 51.03 -24.57 40.22
CA ASN A 155 51.56 -23.63 41.23
C ASN A 155 50.50 -22.75 41.95
N VAL A 156 49.25 -23.21 41.98
CA VAL A 156 48.12 -22.33 42.29
C VAL A 156 47.50 -22.64 43.66
N LYS A 157 47.44 -21.63 44.54
CA LYS A 157 46.72 -21.67 45.83
C LYS A 157 45.26 -22.14 45.61
N PRO A 158 44.66 -22.86 46.57
CA PRO A 158 43.31 -23.44 46.44
C PRO A 158 42.23 -22.41 46.04
N GLU A 159 42.34 -21.16 46.49
CA GLU A 159 41.42 -20.06 46.16
C GLU A 159 41.44 -19.69 44.66
N HIS A 160 42.62 -19.67 44.06
CA HIS A 160 42.79 -19.31 42.65
C HIS A 160 42.34 -20.46 41.74
N LEU A 161 42.50 -21.71 42.20
CA LEU A 161 41.98 -22.89 41.54
C LEU A 161 40.44 -22.92 41.57
N MET A 162 39.83 -22.50 42.69
CA MET A 162 38.37 -22.35 42.79
C MET A 162 37.84 -21.26 41.86
N ALA A 163 38.51 -20.10 41.78
CA ALA A 163 38.14 -19.02 40.88
C ALA A 163 38.23 -19.48 39.41
N LYS A 164 39.32 -20.16 39.04
CA LYS A 164 39.54 -20.74 37.70
C LYS A 164 38.49 -21.79 37.34
N LEU A 165 38.15 -22.68 38.27
CA LEU A 165 37.10 -23.68 38.07
C LEU A 165 35.72 -23.03 37.85
N SER A 166 35.41 -21.97 38.61
CA SER A 166 34.14 -21.25 38.48
C SER A 166 34.02 -20.56 37.13
N THR A 167 35.08 -19.91 36.65
CA THR A 167 35.09 -19.24 35.33
C THR A 167 35.04 -20.25 34.19
N LEU A 168 35.80 -21.35 34.26
CA LEU A 168 35.73 -22.44 33.29
C LEU A 168 34.33 -23.08 33.22
N ALA A 169 33.69 -23.32 34.36
CA ALA A 169 32.33 -23.87 34.40
C ALA A 169 31.30 -22.92 33.77
N THR A 170 31.41 -21.60 34.02
CA THR A 170 30.53 -20.62 33.37
C THR A 170 30.73 -20.57 31.86
N LEU A 171 31.99 -20.67 31.42
CA LEU A 171 32.36 -20.62 30.01
C LEU A 171 31.90 -21.89 29.27
N TYR A 172 32.06 -23.07 29.89
CA TYR A 172 31.55 -24.34 29.40
C TYR A 172 30.03 -24.33 29.22
N LEU A 173 29.29 -23.78 30.20
CA LEU A 173 27.84 -23.65 30.11
C LEU A 173 27.43 -22.67 29.01
N SER A 174 28.18 -21.58 28.84
CA SER A 174 27.98 -20.61 27.74
C SER A 174 28.16 -21.29 26.38
N VAL A 175 29.27 -22.01 26.18
CA VAL A 175 29.57 -22.80 24.97
C VAL A 175 28.46 -23.82 24.69
N THR A 176 27.99 -24.54 25.72
CA THR A 176 26.94 -25.56 25.58
C THR A 176 25.59 -24.93 25.20
N LYS A 177 25.24 -23.78 25.78
CA LYS A 177 24.02 -23.03 25.44
C LYS A 177 24.07 -22.47 24.02
N ILE A 178 25.18 -21.85 23.61
CA ILE A 178 25.34 -21.31 22.25
C ILE A 178 25.28 -22.45 21.23
N HIS A 179 25.91 -23.59 21.52
CA HIS A 179 25.83 -24.78 20.67
C HIS A 179 24.38 -25.29 20.56
N ALA A 180 23.61 -25.37 21.65
CA ALA A 180 22.21 -25.78 21.61
C ALA A 180 21.34 -24.84 20.75
N ILE A 181 21.50 -23.52 20.91
CA ILE A 181 20.81 -22.50 20.08
C ILE A 181 21.14 -22.67 18.59
N LEU A 182 22.39 -23.03 18.28
CA LEU A 182 22.81 -23.31 16.90
C LEU A 182 22.22 -24.64 16.39
N THR A 183 22.09 -25.67 17.23
CA THR A 183 21.51 -26.97 16.85
C THR A 183 19.99 -26.94 16.66
N GLU A 184 19.25 -26.17 17.46
CA GLU A 184 17.78 -26.08 17.38
C GLU A 184 17.26 -25.32 16.15
N SER A 185 18.14 -24.65 15.40
CA SER A 185 17.73 -23.92 14.20
C SER A 185 17.49 -24.90 13.04
N PRO A 186 16.28 -24.93 12.42
CA PRO A 186 15.80 -26.01 11.53
C PRO A 186 16.53 -26.18 10.19
N ASP A 187 17.60 -25.42 9.97
CA ASP A 187 18.32 -25.26 8.71
C ASP A 187 19.81 -25.67 8.86
N VAL A 188 20.21 -26.09 10.06
CA VAL A 188 21.62 -26.33 10.43
C VAL A 188 22.09 -27.75 10.11
N GLU A 189 21.16 -28.70 9.95
CA GLU A 189 21.45 -30.08 9.54
C GLU A 189 22.15 -30.17 8.17
N GLN A 190 22.11 -29.10 7.35
CA GLN A 190 22.71 -29.10 6.01
C GLN A 190 24.15 -28.53 5.95
N SER A 191 24.66 -27.94 7.04
CA SER A 191 25.99 -27.32 7.04
C SER A 191 27.08 -28.33 7.39
N VAL A 192 27.82 -28.80 6.38
CA VAL A 192 29.03 -29.65 6.56
C VAL A 192 30.04 -29.01 7.53
N PHE A 193 30.12 -27.67 7.56
CA PHE A 193 30.96 -26.93 8.48
C PHE A 193 30.49 -27.07 9.94
N PHE A 194 29.18 -26.98 10.20
CA PHE A 194 28.66 -27.11 11.57
C PHE A 194 28.89 -28.52 12.11
N GLU A 195 28.55 -29.54 11.33
CA GLU A 195 28.70 -30.94 11.72
C GLU A 195 30.16 -31.38 11.85
N LYS A 196 31.05 -30.99 10.92
CA LYS A 196 32.45 -31.45 10.95
C LYS A 196 33.37 -30.60 11.80
N VAL A 197 33.16 -29.27 11.87
CA VAL A 197 34.11 -28.35 12.51
C VAL A 197 33.58 -27.92 13.88
N VAL A 198 32.38 -27.34 13.92
CA VAL A 198 31.84 -26.75 15.16
C VAL A 198 31.54 -27.83 16.20
N LYS A 199 30.80 -28.88 15.80
CA LYS A 199 30.46 -30.00 16.68
C LYS A 199 31.71 -30.73 17.18
N THR A 200 32.66 -31.03 16.30
CA THR A 200 33.94 -31.66 16.66
C THR A 200 34.72 -30.83 17.68
N LYS A 201 34.80 -29.50 17.48
CA LYS A 201 35.50 -28.61 18.42
C LYS A 201 34.79 -28.54 19.78
N VAL A 202 33.46 -28.48 19.79
CA VAL A 202 32.68 -28.51 21.05
C VAL A 202 32.84 -29.86 21.76
N VAL A 203 32.88 -30.98 21.04
CA VAL A 203 33.12 -32.31 21.62
C VAL A 203 34.54 -32.42 22.18
N SER A 204 35.56 -31.90 21.47
CA SER A 204 36.94 -31.83 21.98
C SER A 204 37.01 -31.04 23.28
N LEU A 205 36.39 -29.87 23.33
CA LEU A 205 36.34 -29.02 24.52
C LEU A 205 35.65 -29.72 25.69
N LYS A 206 34.56 -30.46 25.43
CA LYS A 206 33.90 -31.28 26.45
C LYS A 206 34.82 -32.36 27.03
N PHE A 207 35.60 -33.00 26.18
CA PHE A 207 36.56 -34.01 26.60
C PHE A 207 37.73 -33.41 27.39
N GLU A 208 38.31 -32.31 26.91
CA GLU A 208 39.39 -31.59 27.59
C GLU A 208 38.95 -31.06 28.96
N PHE A 209 37.73 -30.53 29.07
CA PHE A 209 37.19 -30.11 30.37
C PHE A 209 37.01 -31.28 31.33
N LYS A 210 36.56 -32.44 30.84
CA LYS A 210 36.44 -33.66 31.65
C LYS A 210 37.81 -34.10 32.17
N LEU A 211 38.83 -34.15 31.32
CA LEU A 211 40.20 -34.50 31.72
C LEU A 211 40.73 -33.55 32.80
N TYR A 212 40.49 -32.25 32.65
CA TYR A 212 40.86 -31.26 33.64
C TYR A 212 40.16 -31.47 34.99
N LEU A 213 38.86 -31.75 34.96
CA LEU A 213 38.12 -32.07 36.18
C LEU A 213 38.63 -33.35 36.85
N ASP A 214 38.99 -34.38 36.07
CA ASP A 214 39.55 -35.63 36.58
C ASP A 214 40.94 -35.43 37.20
N GLU A 215 41.78 -34.58 36.60
CA GLU A 215 43.09 -34.18 37.13
C GLU A 215 42.95 -33.39 38.44
N LEU A 216 42.06 -32.39 38.48
CA LEU A 216 41.74 -31.64 39.70
C LEU A 216 41.21 -32.55 40.81
N PHE A 217 40.39 -33.54 40.46
CA PHE A 217 39.89 -34.52 41.41
C PHE A 217 41.01 -35.38 41.98
N SER A 218 41.99 -35.79 41.17
CA SER A 218 43.17 -36.54 41.62
C SER A 218 44.06 -35.71 42.58
N ILE A 219 44.24 -34.43 42.29
CA ILE A 219 44.98 -33.49 43.17
C ILE A 219 44.23 -33.30 44.49
N ALA A 220 42.92 -33.05 44.44
CA ALA A 220 42.08 -32.90 45.63
C ALA A 220 42.00 -34.20 46.47
N LYS A 221 42.16 -35.37 45.86
CA LYS A 221 42.23 -36.68 46.53
C LYS A 221 43.54 -36.88 47.31
N SER A 222 44.62 -36.26 46.87
CA SER A 222 45.96 -36.42 47.46
C SER A 222 46.13 -35.63 48.76
N ASP A 223 45.35 -34.55 48.96
CA ASP A 223 45.44 -33.68 50.14
C ASP A 223 44.05 -33.28 50.67
N SER A 224 43.34 -34.25 51.25
CA SER A 224 41.91 -34.18 51.59
C SER A 224 41.52 -33.11 52.62
N ASN A 225 42.45 -32.59 53.42
CA ASN A 225 42.17 -31.58 54.46
C ASN A 225 42.31 -30.13 53.94
N ALA A 226 43.17 -29.88 52.95
CA ALA A 226 43.37 -28.53 52.39
C ALA A 226 42.34 -28.17 51.30
N TYR A 227 41.78 -29.17 50.62
CA TYR A 227 40.94 -28.98 49.43
C TYR A 227 39.45 -29.34 49.60
N GLY A 228 38.96 -29.58 50.83
CA GLY A 228 37.56 -30.01 51.05
C GLY A 228 36.50 -29.07 50.43
N ALA A 229 36.73 -27.75 50.47
CA ALA A 229 35.87 -26.77 49.81
C ALA A 229 35.95 -26.82 48.27
N LEU A 230 37.13 -27.16 47.72
CA LEU A 230 37.34 -27.37 46.29
C LEU A 230 36.64 -28.65 45.81
N THR A 231 36.69 -29.73 46.60
CA THR A 231 36.00 -30.99 46.30
C THR A 231 34.48 -30.81 46.18
N LEU A 232 33.86 -30.05 47.10
CA LEU A 232 32.42 -29.76 47.05
C LEU A 232 32.03 -28.95 45.81
N ARG A 233 32.86 -27.96 45.43
CA ARG A 233 32.60 -27.13 44.24
C ARG A 233 32.83 -27.89 42.94
N LEU A 234 33.82 -28.76 42.92
CA LEU A 234 34.07 -29.70 41.82
C LEU A 234 32.88 -30.66 41.66
N LEU A 235 32.34 -31.20 42.76
CA LEU A 235 31.14 -32.04 42.74
C LEU A 235 29.90 -31.30 42.20
N HIS A 236 29.75 -30.02 42.55
CA HIS A 236 28.73 -29.15 41.99
C HIS A 236 28.93 -28.94 40.47
N VAL A 237 30.18 -28.70 40.03
CA VAL A 237 30.50 -28.55 38.61
C VAL A 237 30.21 -29.84 37.83
N TYR A 238 30.60 -31.02 38.33
CA TYR A 238 30.25 -32.32 37.71
C TYR A 238 28.74 -32.56 37.60
N ARG A 239 27.97 -32.10 38.58
CA ARG A 239 26.50 -32.18 38.55
C ARG A 239 25.93 -31.25 37.47
N VAL A 240 26.43 -30.03 37.39
CA VAL A 240 25.94 -29.00 36.46
C VAL A 240 26.37 -29.27 35.01
N THR A 241 27.49 -29.98 34.81
CA THR A 241 27.98 -30.37 33.48
C THR A 241 27.37 -31.68 32.97
N GLY A 242 26.55 -32.36 33.79
CA GLY A 242 25.87 -33.60 33.41
C GLY A 242 26.74 -34.86 33.49
N HIS A 243 27.95 -34.78 34.07
CA HIS A 243 28.89 -35.89 34.24
C HIS A 243 28.69 -36.66 35.57
N SER A 244 27.47 -36.66 36.12
CA SER A 244 27.17 -37.25 37.44
C SER A 244 27.38 -38.77 37.51
N SER A 245 27.27 -39.50 36.40
CA SER A 245 27.54 -40.95 36.32
C SER A 245 29.04 -41.26 36.47
N ASP A 246 29.90 -40.44 35.88
CA ASP A 246 31.35 -40.59 35.94
C ASP A 246 31.88 -40.30 37.35
N LEU A 247 31.24 -39.35 38.03
CA LEU A 247 31.53 -39.03 39.43
C LEU A 247 31.19 -40.19 40.38
N LEU A 248 30.09 -40.90 40.14
CA LEU A 248 29.74 -42.11 40.91
C LEU A 248 30.75 -43.24 40.65
N ALA A 249 31.22 -43.42 39.41
CA ALA A 249 32.25 -44.42 39.09
C ALA A 249 33.62 -44.10 39.74
N LEU A 250 34.00 -42.82 39.78
CA LEU A 250 35.23 -42.37 40.46
C LEU A 250 35.14 -42.47 41.98
N LEU A 251 33.95 -42.28 42.57
CA LEU A 251 33.69 -42.51 43.99
C LEU A 251 33.61 -44.00 44.34
N HIS A 252 33.12 -44.87 43.44
CA HIS A 252 33.04 -46.33 43.68
C HIS A 252 34.40 -47.03 43.61
N LYS A 253 35.39 -46.47 42.91
CA LYS A 253 36.80 -46.88 42.96
C LYS A 253 37.47 -46.67 44.34
N ARG A 254 36.69 -46.32 45.38
CA ARG A 254 37.10 -46.08 46.77
C ARG A 254 36.83 -47.27 47.70
N THR A 255 36.09 -48.29 47.25
CA THR A 255 35.99 -49.61 47.91
C THR A 255 36.86 -50.61 47.18
#